data_AF-A0A966SFZ9-F1
#
_entry.id   AF-A0A966SFZ9-F1
#
_cell.length_a   1.000
_cell.length_b   1.000
_cell.length_c   1.000
_cell.angle_alpha   90.00
_cell.angle_beta   90.00
_cell.angle_gamma   90.00
#
_symmetry.space_group_name_H-M   'P 1'
#
loop_
_entity.id
_entity.type
_entity.pdbx_description
1 polymer ?
#
loop_
_entity_poly.entity_id
_entity_poly.type
_entity_poly.pdbx_seq_one_letter_code
_entity_poly.pdbx_strand_id
1 'polypeptide(L)'
;MNVALSELPKFSARRSRNDESHLGAGIIMAPSLGYMDRAFASARLHGISREPIVEMLIPSTLDDTLAPRGAHVASLFCQHFDYDLSRPDAIDRSWNTSGMRDATAEFIIDTVNDYAPNFRASVVGRSALSPLDLEEKLGLAGGDIFHGALGLDQLWAARPALGYGDYRTPVLGLYLCGSGAHPGGGVTGVPGMNAAREILRDGKH
;
A
#
# COMPACT_ATOMS: atom_id res chain seq x y z
N MET A 1 1.61 5.05 4.59
CA MET A 1 2.05 6.10 5.52
C MET A 1 3.30 6.75 4.96
N ASN A 2 3.44 8.07 5.01
CA ASN A 2 4.67 8.78 4.64
C ASN A 2 5.28 9.41 5.90
N VAL A 3 6.60 9.41 6.00
CA VAL A 3 7.34 10.01 7.13
C VAL A 3 8.45 10.92 6.62
N ALA A 4 8.65 12.02 7.34
CA ALA A 4 9.83 12.87 7.22
C ALA A 4 10.85 12.45 8.29
N LEU A 5 12.10 12.31 7.89
CA LEU A 5 13.19 11.79 8.71
C LEU A 5 14.32 12.83 8.82
N SER A 6 14.91 12.97 10.00
CA SER A 6 16.10 13.80 10.25
C SER A 6 17.43 13.11 9.95
N GLU A 7 17.42 11.79 9.76
CA GLU A 7 18.56 10.99 9.31
C GLU A 7 18.04 9.69 8.65
N LEU A 8 18.91 8.98 7.93
CA LEU A 8 18.56 7.70 7.32
C LEU A 8 18.43 6.58 8.37
N PRO A 9 17.55 5.59 8.15
CA PRO A 9 17.43 4.41 9.01
C PRO A 9 18.70 3.55 8.97
N LYS A 10 19.13 3.07 10.14
CA LYS A 10 20.31 2.22 10.34
C LYS A 10 19.86 0.81 10.71
N PHE A 11 19.74 -0.05 9.69
CA PHE A 11 19.22 -1.41 9.85
C PHE A 11 20.17 -2.34 10.61
N SER A 12 19.66 -3.02 11.65
CA SER A 12 20.42 -3.93 12.50
C SER A 12 21.04 -5.11 11.74
N ALA A 13 20.39 -5.59 10.68
CA ALA A 13 20.87 -6.68 9.84
C ALA A 13 22.09 -6.31 8.95
N ARG A 14 22.48 -5.03 8.91
CA ARG A 14 23.51 -4.51 7.97
C ARG A 14 24.66 -3.77 8.66
N ARG A 15 24.76 -3.80 9.99
CA ARG A 15 25.76 -3.03 10.79
C ARG A 15 27.24 -3.21 10.37
N SER A 16 27.58 -4.25 9.61
CA SER A 16 28.96 -4.56 9.18
C SER A 16 29.29 -4.19 7.74
N ARG A 17 28.36 -3.58 6.98
CA ARG A 17 28.60 -3.20 5.58
C ARG A 17 28.66 -1.68 5.44
N ASN A 18 29.77 -1.17 4.91
CA ASN A 18 29.96 0.25 4.58
C ASN A 18 29.18 0.71 3.33
N ASP A 19 28.16 -0.04 2.91
CA ASP A 19 27.40 0.24 1.69
C ASP A 19 25.92 0.48 2.02
N GLU A 20 25.49 1.72 1.76
CA GLU A 20 24.11 2.19 1.94
C GLU A 20 23.26 2.07 0.67
N SER A 21 23.77 1.42 -0.41
CA SER A 21 23.04 1.25 -1.69
C SER A 21 21.63 0.67 -1.54
N HIS A 22 21.41 -0.18 -0.53
CA HIS A 22 20.12 -0.75 -0.20
C HIS A 22 19.05 0.28 0.17
N LEU A 23 19.43 1.48 0.64
CA LEU A 23 18.51 2.58 0.94
C LEU A 23 17.92 3.22 -0.32
N GLY A 24 18.52 2.97 -1.49
CA GLY A 24 17.98 3.34 -2.79
C GLY A 24 17.04 2.29 -3.41
N ALA A 25 16.76 1.19 -2.69
CA ALA A 25 15.91 0.09 -3.16
C ALA A 25 14.65 -0.07 -2.30
N GLY A 26 13.78 -1.01 -2.68
CA GLY A 26 12.67 -1.46 -1.85
C GLY A 26 13.15 -2.27 -0.66
N ILE A 27 12.75 -1.86 0.55
CA ILE A 27 13.11 -2.52 1.81
C ILE A 27 11.86 -3.17 2.38
N ILE A 28 11.84 -4.50 2.44
CA ILE A 28 10.68 -5.27 2.89
C ILE A 28 10.95 -5.87 4.27
N MET A 29 10.13 -5.50 5.25
CA MET A 29 10.12 -6.07 6.59
C MET A 29 9.12 -7.23 6.64
N ALA A 30 9.56 -8.38 6.13
CA ALA A 30 8.84 -9.65 6.15
C ALA A 30 9.85 -10.83 6.13
N PRO A 31 10.44 -11.19 7.28
CA PRO A 31 11.64 -12.02 7.34
C PRO A 31 11.48 -13.47 6.86
N SER A 32 10.25 -13.97 6.73
CA SER A 32 9.97 -15.32 6.23
C SER A 32 8.54 -15.44 5.72
N LEU A 33 8.26 -16.48 4.92
CA LEU A 33 6.88 -16.82 4.53
C LEU A 33 5.98 -17.05 5.75
N GLY A 34 6.49 -17.73 6.79
CA GLY A 34 5.75 -17.93 8.03
C GLY A 34 5.40 -16.62 8.76
N TYR A 35 6.20 -15.56 8.61
CA TYR A 35 5.84 -14.22 9.09
C TYR A 35 4.66 -13.65 8.29
N MET A 36 4.72 -13.76 6.96
CA MET A 36 3.64 -13.26 6.07
C MET A 36 2.31 -13.98 6.35
N ASP A 37 2.34 -15.29 6.53
CA ASP A 37 1.14 -16.08 6.87
C ASP A 37 0.54 -15.66 8.22
N ARG A 38 1.38 -15.48 9.24
CA ARG A 38 0.93 -14.99 10.56
C ARG A 38 0.38 -13.58 10.48
N ALA A 39 0.99 -12.71 9.67
CA ALA A 39 0.52 -11.34 9.49
C ALA A 39 -0.89 -11.31 8.90
N PHE A 40 -1.11 -12.09 7.84
CA PHE A 40 -2.42 -12.26 7.24
C PHE A 40 -3.45 -12.84 8.23
N ALA A 41 -3.11 -13.95 8.89
CA ALA A 41 -4.00 -14.61 9.84
C ALA A 41 -4.36 -13.70 11.02
N SER A 42 -3.38 -12.99 11.58
CA SER A 42 -3.57 -12.04 12.68
C SER A 42 -4.52 -10.92 12.28
N ALA A 43 -4.37 -10.35 11.09
CA ALA A 43 -5.25 -9.28 10.63
C ALA A 43 -6.69 -9.78 10.41
N ARG A 44 -6.88 -10.97 9.83
CA ARG A 44 -8.22 -11.57 9.69
C ARG A 44 -8.88 -11.77 11.06
N LEU A 45 -8.16 -12.31 12.03
CA LEU A 45 -8.69 -12.58 13.37
C LEU A 45 -8.92 -11.30 14.20
N HIS A 46 -8.01 -10.32 14.13
CA HIS A 46 -7.96 -9.21 15.09
C HIS A 46 -8.14 -7.81 14.46
N GLY A 47 -8.34 -7.73 13.15
CA GLY A 47 -8.46 -6.50 12.36
C GLY A 47 -7.12 -5.84 12.02
N ILE A 48 -6.13 -5.94 12.91
CA ILE A 48 -4.79 -5.40 12.68
C ILE A 48 -3.77 -6.49 12.98
N SER A 49 -2.82 -6.70 12.06
CA SER A 49 -1.71 -7.63 12.30
C SER A 49 -0.84 -7.14 13.46
N ARG A 50 -0.46 -8.07 14.35
CA ARG A 50 0.56 -7.81 15.40
C ARG A 50 1.99 -7.83 14.87
N GLU A 51 2.17 -8.37 13.67
CA GLU A 51 3.44 -8.47 12.95
C GLU A 51 3.17 -8.00 11.50
N PRO A 52 2.86 -6.71 11.26
CA PRO A 52 2.48 -6.26 9.92
C PRO A 52 3.68 -6.34 8.96
N ILE A 53 3.38 -6.51 7.68
CA ILE A 53 4.41 -6.33 6.64
C ILE A 53 4.52 -4.84 6.35
N VAL A 54 5.75 -4.33 6.38
CA VAL A 54 6.05 -2.95 5.99
C VAL A 54 7.03 -2.99 4.84
N GLU A 55 6.66 -2.39 3.72
CA GLU A 55 7.56 -2.09 2.60
C GLU A 55 7.91 -0.61 2.63
N MET A 56 9.20 -0.30 2.67
CA MET A 56 9.73 1.05 2.76
C MET A 56 10.49 1.42 1.48
N LEU A 57 10.25 2.64 1.02
CA LEU A 57 11.02 3.32 -0.01
C LEU A 57 11.49 4.68 0.52
N ILE A 58 12.72 5.08 0.23
CA ILE A 58 13.29 6.37 0.64
C ILE A 58 13.66 7.17 -0.60
N PRO A 59 12.69 7.73 -1.35
CA PRO A 59 12.95 8.31 -2.68
C PRO A 59 13.92 9.50 -2.64
N SER A 60 14.05 10.20 -1.50
CA SER A 60 15.05 11.27 -1.33
C SER A 60 16.51 10.80 -1.40
N THR A 61 16.79 9.50 -1.43
CA THR A 61 18.14 8.97 -1.72
C THR A 61 18.45 8.97 -3.22
N LEU A 62 17.42 9.06 -4.07
CA LEU A 62 17.52 9.10 -5.53
C LEU A 62 17.25 10.50 -6.10
N ASP A 63 16.43 11.30 -5.42
CA ASP A 63 16.06 12.65 -5.82
C ASP A 63 16.15 13.60 -4.60
N ASP A 64 17.20 14.41 -4.55
CA ASP A 64 17.48 15.32 -3.45
C ASP A 64 16.55 16.55 -3.39
N THR A 65 15.67 16.73 -4.39
CA THR A 65 14.67 17.80 -4.39
C THR A 65 13.46 17.49 -3.49
N LEU A 66 13.30 16.22 -3.09
CA LEU A 66 12.16 15.76 -2.30
C LEU A 66 12.26 16.09 -0.79
N ALA A 67 13.44 16.49 -0.31
CA ALA A 67 13.65 16.85 1.09
C ALA A 67 14.74 17.93 1.24
N PRO A 68 14.69 18.77 2.29
CA PRO A 68 15.80 19.65 2.61
C PRO A 68 17.11 18.88 2.84
N ARG A 69 18.25 19.54 2.62
CA ARG A 69 19.58 18.94 2.83
C ARG A 69 19.71 18.35 4.24
N GLY A 70 20.03 17.06 4.31
CA GLY A 70 20.21 16.32 5.56
C GLY A 70 18.91 15.75 6.14
N ALA A 71 17.77 15.99 5.51
CA ALA A 71 16.49 15.34 5.83
C ALA A 71 16.12 14.38 4.70
N HIS A 72 15.20 13.47 5.01
CA HIS A 72 14.73 12.44 4.08
C HIS A 72 13.22 12.28 4.14
N VAL A 73 12.62 11.83 3.05
CA VAL A 73 11.24 11.34 3.03
C VAL A 73 11.25 9.85 2.78
N ALA A 74 10.46 9.11 3.54
CA ALA A 74 10.22 7.69 3.33
C ALA A 74 8.73 7.39 3.22
N SER A 75 8.37 6.54 2.26
CA SER A 75 7.04 6.00 2.06
C SER A 75 6.99 4.57 2.58
N LEU A 76 5.99 4.30 3.43
CA LEU A 76 5.75 3.03 4.07
C LEU A 76 4.42 2.47 3.57
N PHE A 77 4.50 1.41 2.76
CA PHE A 77 3.36 0.61 2.39
C PHE A 77 3.15 -0.47 3.46
N CYS A 78 2.07 -0.31 4.21
CA CYS A 78 1.80 -1.09 5.43
C CYS A 78 0.64 -2.04 5.12
N GLN A 79 0.89 -3.35 5.23
CA GLN A 79 -0.08 -4.38 4.82
C GLN A 79 -0.68 -5.09 6.03
N HIS A 80 -1.82 -5.75 5.81
CA HIS A 80 -2.57 -6.52 6.81
C HIS A 80 -3.22 -5.65 7.91
N PHE A 81 -3.92 -4.60 7.45
CA PHE A 81 -4.82 -3.77 8.23
C PHE A 81 -6.21 -3.87 7.60
N ASP A 82 -7.16 -4.46 8.31
CA ASP A 82 -8.50 -4.74 7.81
C ASP A 82 -9.33 -3.44 7.75
N TYR A 83 -10.17 -3.31 6.73
CA TYR A 83 -11.07 -2.16 6.62
C TYR A 83 -12.11 -2.17 7.74
N ASP A 84 -12.74 -3.32 7.96
CA ASP A 84 -13.68 -3.52 9.06
C ASP A 84 -12.94 -4.03 10.30
N LEU A 85 -12.85 -3.16 11.31
CA LEU A 85 -12.23 -3.50 12.60
C LEU A 85 -13.22 -4.07 13.62
N SER A 86 -14.51 -4.15 13.29
CA SER A 86 -15.54 -4.66 14.21
C SER A 86 -15.30 -6.13 14.50
N ARG A 87 -15.35 -6.53 15.77
CA ARG A 87 -15.17 -7.92 16.20
C ARG A 87 -16.22 -8.28 17.27
N PRO A 88 -16.53 -9.57 17.50
CA PRO A 88 -17.52 -9.97 18.50
C PRO A 88 -17.26 -9.39 19.91
N ASP A 89 -16.00 -9.20 20.27
CA ASP A 89 -15.53 -8.61 21.54
C ASP A 89 -15.31 -7.09 21.49
N ALA A 90 -15.41 -6.47 20.32
CA ALA A 90 -15.19 -5.03 20.09
C ALA A 90 -15.99 -4.54 18.87
N ILE A 91 -17.31 -4.60 18.94
CA ILE A 91 -18.20 -4.35 17.78
C ILE A 91 -18.12 -2.91 17.26
N ASP A 92 -17.89 -1.93 18.15
CA ASP A 92 -17.83 -0.51 17.79
C ASP A 92 -16.42 -0.06 17.35
N ARG A 93 -15.45 -0.98 17.31
CA ARG A 93 -14.08 -0.67 16.89
C ARG A 93 -14.07 -0.38 15.38
N SER A 94 -13.61 0.81 15.02
CA SER A 94 -13.50 1.24 13.62
C SER A 94 -12.33 2.20 13.41
N TRP A 95 -12.04 2.55 12.16
CA TRP A 95 -11.04 3.58 11.84
C TRP A 95 -11.48 4.99 12.28
N ASN A 96 -12.78 5.20 12.51
CA ASN A 96 -13.32 6.44 13.08
C ASN A 96 -13.19 6.52 14.60
N THR A 97 -12.82 5.43 15.28
CA THR A 97 -12.53 5.47 16.71
C THR A 97 -11.38 6.45 16.98
N SER A 98 -11.62 7.40 17.89
CA SER A 98 -10.65 8.47 18.20
C SER A 98 -9.26 7.90 18.51
N GLY A 99 -8.24 8.41 17.82
CA GLY A 99 -6.85 7.99 17.98
C GLY A 99 -6.47 6.66 17.33
N MET A 100 -7.40 5.90 16.72
CA MET A 100 -7.10 4.59 16.11
C MET A 100 -6.01 4.67 15.05
N ARG A 101 -6.12 5.64 14.13
CA ARG A 101 -5.14 5.87 13.07
C ARG A 101 -3.77 6.25 13.65
N ASP A 102 -3.74 7.10 14.66
CA ASP A 102 -2.50 7.57 15.27
C ASP A 102 -1.80 6.47 16.07
N ALA A 103 -2.53 5.71 16.87
CA ALA A 103 -2.01 4.55 17.58
C ALA A 103 -1.45 3.50 16.59
N THR A 104 -2.15 3.27 15.48
CA THR A 104 -1.68 2.35 14.43
C THR A 104 -0.42 2.86 13.75
N ALA A 105 -0.32 4.17 13.48
CA ALA A 105 0.87 4.78 12.91
C ALA A 105 2.07 4.69 13.85
N GLU A 106 1.89 4.92 15.15
CA GLU A 106 2.95 4.73 16.16
C GLU A 106 3.40 3.28 16.22
N PHE A 107 2.47 2.32 16.17
CA PHE A 107 2.79 0.89 16.12
C PHE A 107 3.60 0.51 14.87
N ILE A 108 3.29 1.08 13.71
CA ILE A 108 4.08 0.88 12.48
C ILE A 108 5.50 1.47 12.66
N ILE A 109 5.62 2.66 13.28
CA ILE A 109 6.93 3.26 13.57
C ILE A 109 7.75 2.37 14.49
N ASP A 110 7.15 1.80 15.54
CA ASP A 110 7.81 0.82 16.43
C ASP A 110 8.26 -0.42 15.66
N THR A 111 7.38 -0.97 14.81
CA THR A 111 7.69 -2.13 13.98
C THR A 111 8.93 -1.88 13.13
N VAL A 112 9.03 -0.72 12.48
CA VAL A 112 10.23 -0.35 11.71
C VAL A 112 11.43 -0.16 12.62
N ASN A 113 11.24 0.46 13.78
CA ASN A 113 12.30 0.73 14.74
C ASN A 113 12.96 -0.56 15.27
N ASP A 114 12.22 -1.66 15.40
CA ASP A 114 12.78 -2.97 15.76
C ASP A 114 13.83 -3.45 14.73
N TYR A 115 13.65 -3.11 13.45
CA TYR A 115 14.63 -3.40 12.40
C TYR A 115 15.71 -2.32 12.25
N ALA A 116 15.38 -1.06 12.52
CA ALA A 116 16.26 0.10 12.45
C ALA A 116 16.16 0.97 13.72
N PRO A 117 16.96 0.70 14.78
CA PRO A 117 16.76 1.28 16.11
C PRO A 117 16.87 2.80 16.27
N ASN A 118 17.29 3.51 15.23
CA ASN A 118 17.28 4.98 15.20
C ASN A 118 16.02 5.56 14.53
N PHE A 119 15.19 4.72 13.92
CA PHE A 119 14.10 5.16 13.06
C PHE A 119 13.09 6.01 13.82
N ARG A 120 12.60 5.57 14.98
CA ARG A 120 11.62 6.33 15.77
C ARG A 120 12.13 7.72 16.13
N ALA A 121 13.39 7.81 16.58
CA ALA A 121 14.01 9.08 16.94
C ALA A 121 14.23 10.00 15.72
N SER A 122 14.36 9.42 14.52
CA SER A 122 14.53 10.18 13.28
C SER A 122 13.24 10.77 12.72
N VAL A 123 12.06 10.25 13.09
CA VAL A 123 10.77 10.74 12.56
C VAL A 123 10.48 12.14 13.09
N VAL A 124 10.46 13.14 12.19
CA VAL A 124 10.12 14.55 12.51
C VAL A 124 8.72 14.95 12.05
N GLY A 125 8.08 14.13 11.23
CA GLY A 125 6.71 14.32 10.77
C GLY A 125 6.15 13.08 10.11
N ARG A 126 4.84 12.91 10.14
CA ARG A 126 4.16 11.78 9.48
C ARG A 126 2.82 12.18 8.87
N SER A 127 2.44 11.47 7.81
CA SER A 127 1.10 11.48 7.23
C SER A 127 0.64 10.04 7.02
N ALA A 128 -0.48 9.67 7.63
CA ALA A 128 -1.04 8.33 7.57
C ALA A 128 -2.47 8.40 7.04
N LEU A 129 -2.83 7.44 6.19
CA LEU A 129 -4.18 7.20 5.70
C LEU A 129 -4.56 5.78 6.11
N SER A 130 -5.68 5.63 6.80
CA SER A 130 -6.31 4.33 7.07
C SER A 130 -7.00 3.78 5.82
N PRO A 131 -7.38 2.48 5.78
CA PRO A 131 -8.26 1.94 4.74
C PRO A 131 -9.54 2.78 4.52
N LEU A 132 -10.15 3.30 5.60
CA LEU A 132 -11.30 4.20 5.49
C LEU A 132 -10.93 5.55 4.86
N ASP A 133 -9.82 6.15 5.27
CA ASP A 133 -9.33 7.40 4.65
C ASP A 133 -9.07 7.23 3.14
N LEU A 134 -8.55 6.07 2.73
CA LEU A 134 -8.29 5.74 1.33
C LEU A 134 -9.59 5.64 0.53
N GLU A 135 -10.64 5.06 1.11
CA GLU A 135 -11.96 5.02 0.50
C GLU A 135 -12.56 6.42 0.35
N GLU A 136 -12.62 7.19 1.45
CA GLU A 136 -13.29 8.49 1.47
C GLU A 136 -12.57 9.55 0.63
N LYS A 137 -11.24 9.55 0.61
CA LYS A 137 -10.45 10.60 -0.05
C LYS A 137 -10.07 10.27 -1.48
N LEU A 138 -9.85 8.98 -1.77
CA LEU A 138 -9.31 8.53 -3.06
C LEU A 138 -10.29 7.63 -3.83
N GLY A 139 -11.44 7.29 -3.26
CA GLY A 139 -12.42 6.40 -3.90
C GLY A 139 -11.96 4.94 -3.94
N LEU A 140 -11.00 4.56 -3.10
CA LEU A 140 -10.50 3.18 -3.01
C LEU A 140 -11.44 2.36 -2.11
N ALA A 141 -12.47 1.75 -2.70
CA ALA A 141 -13.44 0.94 -1.96
C ALA A 141 -12.75 -0.11 -1.06
N GLY A 142 -13.09 -0.14 0.22
CA GLY A 142 -12.45 -1.00 1.23
C GLY A 142 -10.96 -0.74 1.45
N GLY A 143 -10.41 0.36 0.92
CA GLY A 143 -8.98 0.64 0.88
C GLY A 143 -8.18 -0.20 -0.13
N ASP A 144 -8.84 -0.89 -1.07
CA ASP A 144 -8.19 -1.79 -2.03
C ASP A 144 -7.58 -1.03 -3.22
N ILE A 145 -6.24 -0.93 -3.23
CA ILE A 145 -5.49 -0.29 -4.30
C ILE A 145 -5.66 -1.01 -5.66
N PHE A 146 -6.00 -2.30 -5.66
CA PHE A 146 -6.22 -3.06 -6.88
C PHE A 146 -7.62 -2.86 -7.46
N HIS A 147 -8.53 -2.20 -6.72
CA HIS A 147 -9.93 -1.97 -7.10
C HIS A 147 -10.66 -3.26 -7.47
N GLY A 148 -10.45 -4.32 -6.69
CA GLY A 148 -11.03 -5.64 -6.88
C GLY A 148 -10.05 -6.74 -6.51
N ALA A 149 -10.58 -7.83 -5.93
CA ALA A 149 -9.79 -8.96 -5.44
C ALA A 149 -8.90 -9.56 -6.53
N LEU A 150 -7.77 -10.13 -6.11
CA LEU A 150 -6.82 -10.84 -6.98
C LEU A 150 -7.02 -12.36 -6.86
N GLY A 151 -8.27 -12.81 -6.87
CA GLY A 151 -8.64 -14.22 -6.99
C GLY A 151 -8.48 -14.73 -8.42
N LEU A 152 -8.40 -16.05 -8.62
CA LEU A 152 -8.30 -16.64 -9.96
C LEU A 152 -9.50 -16.27 -10.86
N ASP A 153 -10.66 -16.09 -10.25
CA ASP A 153 -11.92 -15.64 -10.84
C ASP A 153 -11.99 -14.13 -11.10
N GLN A 154 -11.01 -13.36 -10.61
CA GLN A 154 -10.86 -11.92 -10.81
C GLN A 154 -9.42 -11.56 -11.18
N LEU A 155 -8.74 -12.42 -11.95
CA LEU A 155 -7.40 -12.15 -12.48
C LEU A 155 -7.43 -12.02 -14.01
N TRP A 156 -6.54 -11.21 -14.56
CA TRP A 156 -6.36 -11.03 -16.01
C TRP A 156 -7.69 -10.76 -16.75
N ALA A 157 -8.08 -11.62 -17.68
CA ALA A 157 -9.24 -11.43 -18.54
C ALA A 157 -10.58 -11.55 -17.78
N ALA A 158 -10.54 -12.09 -16.56
CA ALA A 158 -11.68 -12.15 -15.66
C ALA A 158 -11.82 -10.88 -14.79
N ARG A 159 -11.04 -9.82 -15.05
CA ARG A 159 -11.17 -8.52 -14.36
C ARG A 159 -12.05 -7.53 -15.13
N PRO A 160 -13.06 -6.91 -14.47
CA PRO A 160 -13.58 -7.20 -13.13
C PRO A 160 -14.43 -8.48 -13.07
N ALA A 161 -14.94 -8.92 -14.22
CA ALA A 161 -15.64 -10.17 -14.44
C ALA A 161 -15.34 -10.68 -15.85
N LEU A 162 -15.64 -11.96 -16.12
CA LEU A 162 -15.54 -12.51 -17.47
C LEU A 162 -16.43 -11.72 -18.45
N GLY A 163 -15.88 -11.48 -19.64
CA GLY A 163 -16.54 -10.69 -20.69
C GLY A 163 -16.20 -9.21 -20.68
N TYR A 164 -15.44 -8.73 -19.69
CA TYR A 164 -15.01 -7.32 -19.59
C TYR A 164 -13.52 -7.10 -19.89
N GLY A 165 -12.80 -8.15 -20.30
CA GLY A 165 -11.39 -8.06 -20.70
C GLY A 165 -11.14 -7.24 -21.98
N ASP A 166 -12.20 -6.89 -22.69
CA ASP A 166 -12.19 -6.00 -23.85
C ASP A 166 -12.54 -4.54 -23.49
N TYR A 167 -12.59 -4.20 -22.19
CA TYR A 167 -12.74 -2.86 -21.64
C TYR A 167 -14.11 -2.20 -21.83
N ARG A 168 -15.04 -2.81 -22.58
CA ARG A 168 -16.38 -2.23 -22.82
C ARG A 168 -17.29 -2.47 -21.62
N THR A 169 -18.28 -1.60 -21.47
CA THR A 169 -19.37 -1.81 -20.51
C THR A 169 -20.70 -1.97 -21.26
N PRO A 170 -21.78 -2.42 -20.60
CA PRO A 170 -23.12 -2.45 -21.19
C PRO A 170 -23.65 -1.06 -21.62
N VAL A 171 -23.05 0.02 -21.11
CA VAL A 171 -23.39 1.39 -21.51
C VAL A 171 -22.50 1.77 -22.69
N LEU A 172 -23.14 2.04 -23.83
CA LEU A 172 -22.43 2.44 -25.05
C LEU A 172 -21.60 3.71 -24.79
N GLY A 173 -20.33 3.68 -25.19
CA GLY A 173 -19.39 4.79 -25.01
C GLY A 173 -18.75 4.86 -23.62
N LEU A 174 -19.04 3.93 -22.71
CA LEU A 174 -18.40 3.84 -21.39
C LEU A 174 -17.45 2.64 -21.32
N TYR A 175 -16.21 2.90 -20.86
CA TYR A 175 -15.10 1.94 -20.86
C TYR A 175 -14.40 1.86 -19.50
N LEU A 176 -13.86 0.69 -19.19
CA LEU A 176 -13.03 0.43 -18.01
C LEU A 176 -11.57 0.69 -18.34
N CYS A 177 -10.90 1.57 -17.60
CA CYS A 177 -9.50 1.96 -17.88
C CYS A 177 -8.59 2.00 -16.64
N GLY A 178 -9.13 1.69 -15.47
CA GLY A 178 -8.43 1.79 -14.19
C GLY A 178 -7.77 0.49 -13.74
N SER A 179 -7.19 0.53 -12.53
CA SER A 179 -6.52 -0.61 -11.88
C SER A 179 -7.43 -1.85 -11.69
N GLY A 180 -8.76 -1.66 -11.68
CA GLY A 180 -9.72 -2.77 -11.61
C GLY A 180 -9.90 -3.55 -12.92
N ALA A 181 -9.34 -3.08 -14.03
CA ALA A 181 -9.51 -3.70 -15.35
C ALA A 181 -8.34 -4.62 -15.74
N HIS A 182 -8.55 -5.42 -16.79
CA HIS A 182 -7.50 -6.23 -17.42
C HIS A 182 -6.27 -5.36 -17.79
N PRO A 183 -5.03 -5.84 -17.62
CA PRO A 183 -4.59 -7.15 -17.11
C PRO A 183 -4.46 -7.25 -15.59
N GLY A 184 -4.61 -6.17 -14.84
CA GLY A 184 -4.41 -6.18 -13.41
C GLY A 184 -4.13 -4.79 -12.88
N GLY A 185 -4.15 -4.68 -11.55
CA GLY A 185 -3.99 -3.41 -10.89
C GLY A 185 -2.54 -2.97 -10.68
N GLY A 186 -2.41 -1.87 -9.94
CA GLY A 186 -1.14 -1.19 -9.71
C GLY A 186 -0.83 -0.12 -10.77
N VAL A 187 0.37 0.45 -10.70
CA VAL A 187 0.77 1.60 -11.52
C VAL A 187 1.47 1.15 -12.82
N THR A 188 0.76 0.38 -13.65
CA THR A 188 1.31 -0.15 -14.91
C THR A 188 1.00 0.74 -16.12
N GLY A 189 -0.08 1.52 -16.07
CA GLY A 189 -0.62 2.27 -17.21
C GLY A 189 -1.24 1.41 -18.31
N VAL A 190 -1.17 0.07 -18.19
CA VAL A 190 -1.62 -0.87 -19.23
C VAL A 190 -3.14 -0.86 -19.42
N PRO A 191 -3.98 -0.89 -18.36
CA PRO A 191 -5.43 -0.86 -18.54
C PRO A 191 -5.90 0.38 -19.31
N GLY A 192 -5.36 1.55 -18.96
CA GLY A 192 -5.69 2.81 -19.65
C GLY A 192 -5.25 2.82 -21.12
N MET A 193 -4.03 2.36 -21.40
CA MET A 193 -3.53 2.23 -22.77
C MET A 193 -4.41 1.31 -23.61
N ASN A 194 -4.85 0.17 -23.05
CA ASN A 194 -5.64 -0.79 -23.79
C ASN A 194 -7.09 -0.32 -23.99
N ALA A 195 -7.72 0.28 -22.98
CA ALA A 195 -9.03 0.90 -23.12
C ALA A 195 -9.03 1.99 -24.21
N ALA A 196 -8.01 2.84 -24.25
CA ALA A 196 -7.85 3.85 -25.30
C ALA A 196 -7.77 3.23 -26.70
N ARG A 197 -7.12 2.06 -26.86
CA ARG A 197 -7.07 1.36 -28.15
C ARG A 197 -8.45 0.86 -28.59
N GLU A 198 -9.26 0.36 -27.66
CA GLU A 198 -10.62 -0.09 -27.96
C GLU A 198 -11.55 1.09 -28.28
N ILE A 199 -11.44 2.21 -27.56
CA ILE A 199 -12.15 3.46 -27.88
C ILE A 199 -11.85 3.92 -29.31
N LEU A 200 -10.56 3.92 -29.70
CA LEU A 200 -10.15 4.29 -31.06
C LEU A 200 -10.62 3.32 -32.15
N ARG A 201 -10.91 2.06 -31.80
CA ARG A 201 -11.48 1.09 -32.74
C ARG A 201 -12.97 1.35 -32.94
N ASP A 202 -13.68 1.60 -31.85
CA ASP A 202 -15.13 1.82 -31.87
C ASP A 202 -15.52 3.17 -32.50
N GLY A 203 -14.68 4.20 -32.33
CA GLY A 203 -14.90 5.54 -32.89
C GLY A 203 -14.62 5.69 -34.39
N LYS A 204 -14.21 4.62 -35.10
CA LYS A 204 -13.96 4.64 -36.56
C LYS A 204 -15.22 4.37 -37.40
N HIS A 205 -16.41 4.64 -36.87
CA HIS A 205 -17.70 4.43 -37.51
C HIS A 205 -18.43 5.75 -37.75
#